data_AF-A0A914Q4B5-F1
#
_entry.id   AF-A0A914Q4B5-F1
#
_cell.length_a   1.000
_cell.length_b   1.000
_cell.length_c   1.000
_cell.angle_alpha   90.00
_cell.angle_beta   90.00
_cell.angle_gamma   90.00
#
_symmetry.space_group_name_H-M   'P 1'
#
loop_
_entity.id
_entity.type
_entity.pdbx_description
1 polymer ?
#
loop_
_entity_poly.entity_id
_entity_poly.type
_entity_poly.pdbx_seq_one_letter_code
_entity_poly.pdbx_strand_id
1 'polypeptide(L)' 'MSSLNKLSIDKVDLKGKRVLIRVDFNVPQKDGKITNNQRIAAAIPTIKYALEHDAKAVILMSHLGRPDGRRNENYLCK' A
#
# COMPACT_ATOMS: atom_id res chain seq x y z
N MET A 1 -22.49 -12.42 -3.31
CA MET A 1 -21.13 -11.88 -3.07
C MET A 1 -20.96 -11.70 -1.59
N SER A 2 -19.89 -12.24 -1.00
CA SER A 2 -19.69 -12.36 0.45
C SER A 2 -19.83 -10.99 1.14
N SER A 3 -20.91 -10.83 1.90
CA SER A 3 -21.26 -9.59 2.60
C SER A 3 -20.51 -9.53 3.93
N LEU A 4 -19.30 -8.98 3.88
CA LEU A 4 -18.66 -8.49 5.08
C LEU A 4 -19.27 -7.11 5.39
N ASN A 5 -19.90 -6.94 6.56
CA ASN A 5 -20.34 -5.65 7.08
C ASN A 5 -19.12 -4.78 7.46
N LYS A 6 -18.37 -4.32 6.46
CA LYS A 6 -17.16 -3.52 6.60
C LYS A 6 -17.31 -2.23 5.80
N LEU A 7 -16.73 -1.17 6.34
CA LEU A 7 -16.65 0.10 5.65
C LEU A 7 -15.61 0.00 4.53
N SER A 8 -15.97 0.48 3.36
CA SER A 8 -15.14 0.47 2.16
C SER A 8 -14.71 1.89 1.79
N ILE A 9 -13.67 2.02 0.97
CA ILE A 9 -13.07 3.32 0.63
C ILE A 9 -14.02 4.24 -0.14
N ASP A 10 -14.99 3.68 -0.87
CA ASP A 10 -16.04 4.40 -1.60
C ASP A 10 -17.11 5.01 -0.69
N LYS A 11 -17.10 4.68 0.60
CA LYS A 11 -18.06 5.17 1.60
C LYS A 11 -17.48 6.20 2.57
N VAL A 12 -16.26 6.68 2.31
CA VAL A 12 -15.56 7.64 3.17
C VAL A 12 -15.20 8.91 2.40
N ASP A 13 -15.29 10.06 3.07
CA ASP A 13 -14.81 11.32 2.50
C ASP A 13 -13.29 11.46 2.67
N LEU A 14 -12.60 11.62 1.54
CA LEU A 14 -11.16 11.73 1.46
C LEU A 14 -10.69 13.17 1.24
N LYS A 15 -11.60 14.09 0.90
CA LYS A 15 -11.25 15.44 0.44
C LYS A 15 -10.56 16.24 1.54
N GLY A 16 -9.36 16.74 1.24
CA GLY A 16 -8.54 17.51 2.18
C GLY A 16 -7.99 16.70 3.36
N LYS A 17 -8.20 15.38 3.40
CA LYS A 17 -7.74 14.49 4.48
C LYS A 17 -6.35 13.92 4.16
N ARG A 18 -5.63 13.56 5.22
CA ARG A 18 -4.39 12.78 5.10
C ARG A 18 -4.76 11.30 5.21
N VAL A 19 -4.54 10.54 4.15
CA VAL A 19 -4.94 9.15 4.03
C VAL A 19 -3.71 8.26 4.21
N LEU A 20 -3.78 7.34 5.17
CA LEU A 20 -2.74 6.36 5.43
C LEU A 20 -3.21 5.00 4.93
N ILE A 21 -2.54 4.48 3.90
CA ILE A 21 -2.92 3.23 3.23
C ILE A 21 -1.89 2.16 3.59
N ARG A 22 -2.36 1.10 4.27
CA ARG A 22 -1.57 -0.12 4.43
C ARG A 22 -1.64 -0.92 3.13
N VAL A 23 -0.51 -1.03 2.45
CA VAL A 23 -0.37 -1.77 1.20
C VAL A 23 0.50 -3.01 1.42
N ASP A 24 0.29 -4.01 0.57
CA ASP A 24 1.11 -5.21 0.54
C ASP A 24 2.14 -5.12 -0.59
N PHE A 25 3.31 -4.55 -0.27
CA PHE A 25 4.47 -4.55 -1.14
C PHE A 25 5.47 -5.64 -0.76
N ASN A 26 5.01 -6.77 -0.22
CA ASN A 26 5.88 -7.92 0.02
C ASN A 26 6.15 -8.65 -1.30
N VAL A 27 6.99 -8.04 -2.14
CA VAL A 27 7.38 -8.55 -3.45
C VAL A 27 8.73 -9.25 -3.38
N PRO A 28 8.91 -10.36 -4.12
CA PRO A 28 10.23 -10.96 -4.26
C PRO A 28 11.17 -9.98 -4.97
N GLN A 29 12.35 -9.80 -4.39
CA GLN A 29 13.42 -8.97 -4.95
C GLN A 29 14.69 -9.80 -5.06
N LYS A 30 15.45 -9.55 -6.13
CA LYS A 30 16.79 -10.11 -6.33
C LYS A 30 17.71 -8.95 -6.69
N ASP A 31 18.79 -8.78 -5.93
CA ASP A 31 19.78 -7.71 -6.13
C ASP A 31 19.16 -6.30 -6.21
N GLY A 32 18.16 -6.03 -5.36
CA GLY A 32 17.44 -4.75 -5.32
C GLY A 32 16.45 -4.53 -6.49
N LYS A 33 16.27 -5.53 -7.36
CA LYS A 33 15.29 -5.49 -8.46
C LYS A 33 14.08 -6.36 -8.14
N ILE A 34 12.90 -5.80 -8.35
CA ILE A 34 11.61 -6.48 -8.18
C ILE A 34 11.46 -7.51 -9.31
N THR A 35 11.26 -8.78 -8.97
CA THR A 35 11.08 -9.84 -9.97
C THR A 35 9.61 -10.07 -10.34
N ASN A 36 8.68 -9.72 -9.46
CA ASN A 36 7.24 -9.76 -9.72
C ASN A 36 6.55 -8.51 -9.13
N ASN A 37 5.86 -7.76 -9.99
CA ASN A 37 5.20 -6.49 -9.64
C ASN A 37 3.69 -6.61 -9.44
N GLN A 38 3.09 -7.81 -9.50
CA GLN A 38 1.64 -8.01 -9.42
C GLN A 38 1.01 -7.38 -8.17
N ARG A 39 1.66 -7.52 -7.00
CA ARG A 39 1.16 -6.92 -5.75
C ARG A 39 1.19 -5.39 -5.77
N ILE A 40 2.21 -4.81 -6.40
CA ILE A 40 2.32 -3.36 -6.57
C ILE A 40 1.20 -2.88 -7.50
N ALA A 41 1.02 -3.55 -8.64
CA ALA A 41 -0.03 -3.22 -9.60
C ALA A 41 -1.44 -3.29 -8.98
N ALA A 42 -1.68 -4.26 -8.09
CA ALA A 42 -2.95 -4.41 -7.40
C ALA A 42 -3.28 -3.26 -6.42
N ALA A 43 -2.27 -2.55 -5.89
CA ALA A 43 -2.49 -1.42 -4.98
C ALA A 43 -2.77 -0.09 -5.73
N ILE A 44 -2.39 0.01 -7.00
CA ILE A 44 -2.52 1.23 -7.80
C ILE A 44 -3.96 1.79 -7.83
N PRO A 45 -5.02 0.98 -8.03
CA PRO A 45 -6.39 1.50 -8.09
C PRO A 45 -6.81 2.25 -6.82
N THR A 46 -6.48 1.74 -5.64
CA THR A 46 -6.82 2.39 -4.36
C THR A 46 -6.04 3.69 -4.15
N ILE A 47 -4.77 3.73 -4.58
CA ILE A 47 -3.95 4.93 -4.50
C ILE A 47 -4.49 6.02 -5.43
N LYS A 48 -4.81 5.64 -6.67
CA LYS A 48 -5.42 6.55 -7.65
C LYS A 48 -6.76 7.08 -7.15
N TYR A 49 -7.61 6.20 -6.62
CA TYR A 49 -8.89 6.60 -6.03
C TYR A 49 -8.72 7.69 -4.96
N ALA A 50 -7.78 7.50 -4.03
CA ALA A 50 -7.53 8.51 -2.99
C ALA A 50 -7.01 9.84 -3.55
N LEU A 51 -6.16 9.81 -4.58
CA LEU A 51 -5.65 11.01 -5.24
C LEU A 51 -6.73 11.74 -6.04
N GLU A 52 -7.58 11.00 -6.76
CA GLU A 52 -8.70 11.53 -7.55
C GLU A 52 -9.79 12.17 -6.66
N HIS A 53 -9.92 11.73 -5.41
CA HIS A 53 -10.86 12.28 -4.43
C HIS A 53 -10.26 13.39 -3.55
N ASP A 54 -9.29 14.15 -4.08
CA ASP A 54 -8.69 15.33 -3.44
C ASP A 54 -8.09 15.06 -2.04
N ALA A 55 -7.53 13.87 -1.80
CA ALA A 55 -6.79 13.63 -0.57
C ALA A 55 -5.61 14.62 -0.45
N LYS A 56 -5.49 15.28 0.70
CA LYS A 56 -4.41 16.24 0.98
C LYS A 56 -3.04 15.57 0.95
N ALA A 57 -2.96 14.33 1.40
CA ALA A 57 -1.75 13.52 1.35
C ALA A 57 -2.11 12.04 1.33
N VAL A 58 -1.36 11.24 0.57
CA VAL A 58 -1.45 9.78 0.55
C VAL A 58 -0.14 9.22 1.07
N ILE A 59 -0.19 8.57 2.24
CA ILE A 59 0.95 7.92 2.88
C ILE A 59 0.80 6.42 2.72
N LEU A 60 1.80 5.77 2.11
CA LEU A 60 1.81 4.33 1.92
C LEU A 60 2.68 3.69 2.99
N MET A 61 2.18 2.64 3.62
CA MET A 61 2.97 1.84 4.55
C MET A 61 2.88 0.37 4.19
N SER A 62 4.03 -0.30 4.15
CA SER A 62 4.13 -1.73 3.88
C SER A 62 5.10 -2.39 4.87
N HIS A 63 5.30 -3.68 4.69
CA HIS A 63 6.44 -4.43 5.17
C HIS A 63 7.08 -5.15 3.98
N LEU A 64 8.32 -5.58 4.13
CA LEU A 64 9.04 -6.38 3.14
C LEU A 64 9.80 -7.48 3.89
N GLY A 65 9.57 -8.74 3.54
CA GLY A 65 10.24 -9.88 4.16
C GLY A 65 10.05 -9.98 5.68
N ARG A 66 11.08 -10.47 6.38
CA ARG A 66 11.07 -10.72 7.83
C ARG A 66 12.31 -10.09 8.47
N PRO A 67 12.22 -8.82 8.91
CA PRO A 67 13.35 -8.12 9.51
C PRO A 67 13.55 -8.43 11.02
N ASP A 68 12.71 -9.28 11.62
CA ASP A 68 12.76 -9.68 13.04
C ASP A 68 12.91 -8.49 14.02
N GLY A 69 12.22 -7.39 13.71
CA GLY A 69 12.21 -6.17 14.54
C GLY A 69 13.49 -5.35 14.50
N ARG A 70 14.46 -5.68 13.65
CA ARG A 70 15.73 -4.95 13.49
C ARG A 70 15.81 -4.28 12.13
N ARG A 71 16.57 -3.19 12.06
CA ARG A 71 16.87 -2.56 10.77
C ARG A 71 17.79 -3.48 9.96
N ASN A 72 17.31 -3.95 8.81
CA ASN A 72 18.06 -4.78 7.89
C ASN A 72 17.98 -4.19 6.49
N GLU A 73 19.13 -3.95 5.87
CA GLU A 73 19.24 -3.28 4.57
C GLU A 73 18.60 -4.07 3.43
N ASN A 74 18.55 -5.40 3.56
CA ASN A 74 17.97 -6.30 2.57
C ASN A 74 16.43 -6.22 2.50
N TYR A 75 15.80 -5.62 3.50
CA TYR A 75 14.34 -5.51 3.60
C TYR A 75 13.84 -4.06 3.54
N LEU A 76 14.64 -3.15 2.98
CA LEU A 76 14.26 -1.76 2.80
C LEU A 76 13.35 -1.61 1.57
N CYS A 77 12.18 -1.00 1.75
CA CYS A 77 11.38 -0.46 0.65
C CYS A 77 12.00 0.88 0.22
N LYS A 78 13.02 0.82 -0.64
CA LYS A 78 13.61 1.99 -1.32
C LYS A 78 12.98 2.20 -2.69
#